data_AF-A0A173UJK1-F1
#
_entry.id   AF-A0A173UJK1-F1
#
_cell.length_a   1.000
_cell.length_b   1.000
_cell.length_c   1.000
_cell.angle_alpha   90.00
_cell.angle_beta   90.00
_cell.angle_gamma   90.00
#
_symmetry.space_group_name_H-M   'P 1'
#
loop_
_entity.id
_entity.type
_entity.pdbx_description
1 polymer ?
#
loop_
_entity_poly.entity_id
_entity_poly.type
_entity_poly.pdbx_seq_one_letter_code
_entity_poly.pdbx_strand_id
1 'polypeptide(L)'
;MNIQIFGTKKCNETKKAERFFKERGIKYQFVDMKKKGMSKGEFNSVAQANGGLDHMINWEGKDQNLLALIKYIANEDKLEKVLENPQVIKTPVVRNGKQSTLGYQPDVWKKWISMIKFKLKKEQIEFLKKTYPDNKLIQRVLSFEKEGIFEMDDENTYIDFMDYLDDESVAWMDENYDATPQTIMLESIRDDIFCQTN
;
A
#
# COMPACT_ATOMS: atom_id res chain seq x y z
N MET A 1 1.34 2.35 -7.85
CA MET A 1 0.79 1.05 -7.36
C MET A 1 1.14 -0.14 -8.28
N ASN A 2 1.52 -1.32 -7.75
CA ASN A 2 1.82 -2.54 -8.55
C ASN A 2 1.05 -3.75 -8.00
N ILE A 3 -0.17 -3.98 -8.51
CA ILE A 3 -1.06 -5.02 -8.03
C ILE A 3 -0.79 -6.35 -8.72
N GLN A 4 -0.55 -7.39 -7.93
CA GLN A 4 -0.55 -8.78 -8.38
C GLN A 4 -1.59 -9.57 -7.60
N ILE A 5 -2.37 -10.39 -8.31
CA ILE A 5 -3.40 -11.26 -7.73
C ILE A 5 -3.03 -12.70 -8.03
N PHE A 6 -2.71 -13.47 -7.00
CA PHE A 6 -2.56 -14.91 -7.09
C PHE A 6 -3.88 -15.55 -6.66
N GLY A 7 -4.45 -16.36 -7.53
CA GLY A 7 -5.69 -17.04 -7.23
C GLY A 7 -6.07 -18.05 -8.29
N THR A 8 -7.32 -18.48 -8.26
CA THR A 8 -7.86 -19.38 -9.28
C THR A 8 -9.15 -18.82 -9.83
N LYS A 9 -9.42 -19.08 -11.12
CA LYS A 9 -10.68 -18.65 -11.75
C LYS A 9 -11.93 -19.29 -11.16
N LYS A 10 -11.78 -20.35 -10.34
CA LYS A 10 -12.90 -21.01 -9.65
C LYS A 10 -13.20 -20.38 -8.29
N CYS A 11 -12.27 -19.64 -7.69
CA CYS A 11 -12.46 -19.00 -6.39
C CYS A 11 -13.30 -17.72 -6.52
N ASN A 12 -14.42 -17.65 -5.78
CA ASN A 12 -15.31 -16.49 -5.82
C ASN A 12 -14.64 -15.23 -5.24
N GLU A 13 -13.87 -15.38 -4.15
CA GLU A 13 -13.13 -14.27 -3.55
C GLU A 13 -12.07 -13.71 -4.52
N THR A 14 -11.43 -14.56 -5.33
CA THR A 14 -10.51 -14.12 -6.38
C THR A 14 -11.23 -13.29 -7.43
N LYS A 15 -12.40 -13.73 -7.91
CA LYS A 15 -13.22 -12.96 -8.87
C LYS A 15 -13.64 -11.60 -8.29
N LYS A 16 -14.00 -11.55 -7.00
CA LYS A 16 -14.32 -10.29 -6.33
C LYS A 16 -13.12 -9.36 -6.27
N ALA A 17 -11.92 -9.87 -5.98
CA ALA A 17 -10.69 -9.08 -6.00
C ALA A 17 -10.39 -8.50 -7.39
N GLU A 18 -10.44 -9.34 -8.44
CA GLU A 18 -10.27 -8.89 -9.83
C GLU A 18 -11.28 -7.79 -10.19
N ARG A 19 -12.55 -7.99 -9.85
CA ARG A 19 -13.62 -7.01 -10.09
C ARG A 19 -13.35 -5.70 -9.35
N PHE A 20 -12.93 -5.77 -8.09
CA PHE A 20 -12.64 -4.60 -7.26
C PHE A 20 -11.61 -3.67 -7.90
N PHE A 21 -10.48 -4.20 -8.38
CA PHE A 21 -9.45 -3.41 -9.04
C PHE A 21 -9.86 -2.98 -10.46
N LYS A 22 -10.51 -3.87 -11.22
CA LYS A 22 -10.96 -3.58 -12.59
C LYS A 22 -11.97 -2.44 -12.65
N GLU A 23 -12.97 -2.43 -11.77
CA GLU A 23 -14.00 -1.38 -11.71
C GLU A 23 -13.41 0.00 -11.35
N ARG A 24 -12.25 0.03 -10.71
CA ARG A 24 -11.53 1.26 -10.32
C ARG A 24 -10.45 1.66 -11.32
N GLY A 25 -10.37 1.00 -12.47
CA GLY A 25 -9.38 1.28 -13.51
C GLY A 25 -7.95 0.92 -13.12
N ILE A 26 -7.75 0.13 -12.07
CA ILE A 26 -6.42 -0.25 -11.58
C ILE A 26 -5.93 -1.47 -12.35
N LYS A 27 -4.76 -1.31 -12.99
CA LYS A 27 -4.09 -2.41 -13.67
C LYS A 27 -3.56 -3.41 -12.64
N TYR A 28 -3.74 -4.70 -12.91
CA TYR A 28 -3.21 -5.78 -12.10
C TYR A 28 -2.68 -6.91 -12.97
N GLN A 29 -1.71 -7.66 -12.45
CA GLN A 29 -1.28 -8.93 -13.03
C GLN A 29 -1.97 -10.09 -12.31
N PHE A 30 -2.67 -10.92 -13.07
CA PHE A 30 -3.27 -12.14 -12.54
C PHE A 30 -2.36 -13.35 -12.75
N VAL A 31 -2.12 -14.11 -11.67
CA VAL A 31 -1.38 -15.37 -11.69
C VAL A 31 -2.34 -16.50 -11.32
N ASP A 32 -2.61 -17.37 -12.30
CA ASP A 32 -3.47 -18.55 -12.08
C ASP A 32 -2.67 -19.63 -11.35
N MET A 33 -2.92 -19.75 -10.04
CA MET A 33 -2.26 -20.68 -9.12
C MET A 33 -2.44 -22.15 -9.52
N LYS A 34 -3.44 -22.46 -10.36
CA LYS A 34 -3.60 -23.82 -10.90
C LYS A 34 -2.60 -24.12 -12.02
N LYS A 35 -2.19 -23.11 -12.79
CA LYS A 35 -1.24 -23.25 -13.91
C LYS A 35 0.20 -23.06 -13.47
N LYS A 36 0.42 -22.08 -12.59
CA LYS A 36 1.72 -21.71 -12.05
C LYS A 36 1.53 -21.33 -10.59
N GLY A 37 1.99 -22.19 -9.69
CA GLY A 37 2.07 -21.87 -8.27
C GLY A 37 3.04 -20.73 -7.99
N MET A 38 3.11 -20.29 -6.74
CA MET A 38 4.09 -19.30 -6.30
C MET A 38 5.48 -19.92 -6.29
N SER A 39 6.49 -19.16 -6.71
CA SER A 39 7.88 -19.53 -6.42
C SER A 39 8.16 -19.43 -4.92
N LYS A 40 9.21 -20.11 -4.44
CA LYS A 40 9.64 -20.05 -3.03
C LYS A 40 9.89 -18.62 -2.55
N GLY A 41 10.50 -17.78 -3.39
CA GLY A 41 10.75 -16.37 -3.08
C GLY A 41 9.48 -15.53 -2.97
N GLU A 42 8.53 -15.71 -3.90
CA GLU A 42 7.23 -15.03 -3.84
C GLU A 42 6.44 -15.45 -2.60
N PHE A 43 6.40 -16.74 -2.30
CA PHE A 43 5.71 -17.26 -1.13
C PHE A 43 6.28 -16.68 0.15
N ASN A 44 7.61 -16.72 0.34
CA ASN A 44 8.26 -16.21 1.53
C ASN A 44 8.01 -14.71 1.74
N SER A 45 8.08 -13.92 0.66
CA SER A 45 7.79 -12.48 0.73
C SER A 45 6.36 -12.20 1.19
N VAL A 46 5.39 -12.96 0.69
CA VAL A 46 3.98 -12.80 1.10
C VAL A 46 3.75 -13.31 2.51
N ALA A 47 4.31 -14.46 2.87
CA ALA A 47 4.21 -15.03 4.21
C ALA A 47 4.76 -14.05 5.25
N GLN A 48 5.93 -13.44 5.00
CA GLN A 48 6.51 -12.43 5.87
C GLN A 48 5.58 -11.23 6.10
N ALA A 49 4.89 -10.77 5.05
CA ALA A 49 3.93 -9.65 5.16
C ALA A 49 2.61 -10.01 5.87
N ASN A 50 2.28 -11.30 6.01
CA ASN A 50 1.00 -11.76 6.54
C ASN A 50 1.12 -12.58 7.84
N GLY A 51 2.26 -12.51 8.55
CA GLY A 51 2.43 -13.18 9.85
C GLY A 51 2.97 -14.60 9.78
N GLY A 52 3.57 -14.99 8.66
CA GLY A 52 4.30 -16.26 8.49
C GLY A 52 3.57 -17.31 7.66
N LEU A 53 4.18 -18.49 7.57
CA LEU A 53 3.74 -19.59 6.71
C LEU A 53 2.34 -20.09 7.10
N ASP A 54 2.06 -20.29 8.39
CA ASP A 54 0.78 -20.87 8.82
C ASP A 54 -0.43 -19.98 8.47
N HIS A 55 -0.24 -18.66 8.40
CA HIS A 55 -1.27 -17.73 7.97
C HIS A 55 -1.61 -17.86 6.48
N MET A 56 -0.66 -18.33 5.65
CA MET A 56 -0.86 -18.56 4.22
C MET A 56 -1.84 -19.70 3.95
N ILE A 57 -2.02 -20.63 4.88
CA ILE A 57 -2.78 -21.85 4.68
C ILE A 57 -4.26 -21.58 4.94
N ASN A 58 -5.12 -22.08 4.04
CA ASN A 58 -6.55 -22.13 4.26
C ASN A 58 -6.91 -23.37 5.09
N TRP A 59 -6.87 -23.24 6.41
CA TRP A 59 -7.22 -24.31 7.35
C TRP A 59 -8.68 -24.76 7.28
N GLU A 60 -9.55 -23.95 6.67
CA GLU A 60 -10.96 -24.28 6.38
C GLU A 60 -11.11 -24.97 5.01
N GLY A 61 -10.00 -25.37 4.39
CA GLY A 61 -9.98 -26.03 3.08
C GLY A 61 -10.66 -27.40 3.07
N LYS A 62 -11.01 -27.87 1.88
CA LYS A 62 -11.76 -29.14 1.73
C LYS A 62 -10.93 -30.39 2.01
N ASP A 63 -9.62 -30.34 1.78
CA ASP A 63 -8.73 -31.49 1.95
C ASP A 63 -8.18 -31.55 3.37
N GLN A 64 -9.03 -32.00 4.29
CA GLN A 64 -8.71 -32.07 5.73
C GLN A 64 -7.55 -33.04 6.03
N ASN A 65 -7.37 -34.08 5.23
CA ASN A 65 -6.26 -35.03 5.38
C ASN A 65 -4.92 -34.37 5.07
N LEU A 66 -4.84 -33.64 3.96
CA LEU A 66 -3.63 -32.89 3.60
C LEU A 66 -3.35 -31.76 4.58
N LEU A 67 -4.38 -31.05 5.05
CA LEU A 67 -4.22 -30.01 6.07
C LEU A 67 -3.71 -30.59 7.39
N ALA A 68 -4.21 -31.74 7.83
CA ALA A 68 -3.71 -32.42 9.01
C ALA A 68 -2.23 -32.82 8.85
N LEU A 69 -1.85 -33.34 7.67
CA LEU A 69 -0.45 -33.66 7.36
C LEU A 69 0.44 -32.40 7.47
N ILE A 70 0.04 -31.30 6.83
CA ILE A 70 0.78 -30.02 6.88
C ILE A 70 0.85 -29.48 8.32
N LYS A 71 -0.18 -29.69 9.13
CA LYS A 71 -0.21 -29.24 10.52
C LYS A 71 0.82 -29.95 11.40
N TYR A 72 1.07 -31.24 11.17
CA TYR A 72 1.88 -32.08 12.05
C TYR A 72 3.25 -32.49 11.48
N ILE A 73 3.55 -32.16 10.21
CA ILE A 73 4.89 -32.35 9.66
C ILE A 73 5.92 -31.44 10.38
N ALA A 74 7.20 -31.80 10.31
CA ALA A 74 8.28 -30.97 10.81
C ALA A 74 8.25 -29.57 10.16
N ASN A 75 8.55 -28.53 10.94
CA ASN A 75 8.44 -27.14 10.47
C ASN A 75 9.37 -26.84 9.28
N GLU A 76 10.51 -27.51 9.21
CA GLU A 76 11.49 -27.42 8.10
C GLU A 76 10.93 -27.92 6.76
N ASP A 77 10.08 -28.96 6.79
CA ASP A 77 9.47 -29.55 5.59
C ASP A 77 8.16 -28.88 5.18
N LYS A 78 7.54 -28.12 6.11
CA LYS A 78 6.20 -27.56 5.92
C LYS A 78 6.11 -26.65 4.68
N LEU A 79 7.14 -25.83 4.43
CA LEU A 79 7.17 -24.94 3.27
C LEU A 79 7.15 -25.70 1.95
N GLU A 80 8.01 -26.70 1.82
CA GLU A 80 8.06 -27.54 0.64
C GLU A 80 6.72 -28.23 0.41
N LYS A 81 6.11 -28.74 1.48
CA LYS A 81 4.82 -29.42 1.39
C LYS A 81 3.70 -28.51 0.90
N VAL A 82 3.67 -27.25 1.34
CA VAL A 82 2.70 -26.25 0.88
C VAL A 82 2.95 -25.86 -0.58
N LEU A 83 4.20 -25.73 -1.02
CA LEU A 83 4.54 -25.39 -2.41
C LEU A 83 4.21 -26.53 -3.39
N GLU A 84 4.34 -27.78 -2.98
CA GLU A 84 3.83 -28.95 -3.73
C GLU A 84 2.30 -28.94 -3.87
N ASN A 85 1.62 -28.29 -2.93
CA ASN A 85 0.17 -28.34 -2.77
C ASN A 85 -0.45 -26.93 -2.77
N PRO A 86 -0.30 -26.13 -3.84
CA PRO A 86 -0.74 -24.74 -3.86
C PRO A 86 -2.24 -24.54 -3.64
N GLN A 87 -3.06 -25.59 -3.80
CA GLN A 87 -4.49 -25.57 -3.50
C GLN A 87 -4.82 -25.31 -2.03
N VAL A 88 -3.88 -25.55 -1.10
CA VAL A 88 -4.05 -25.28 0.33
C VAL A 88 -3.80 -23.82 0.69
N ILE A 89 -3.23 -23.03 -0.21
CA ILE A 89 -2.96 -21.61 0.01
C ILE A 89 -4.27 -20.83 -0.02
N LYS A 90 -4.45 -19.92 0.94
CA LYS A 90 -5.59 -19.02 1.02
C LYS A 90 -5.59 -18.08 -0.18
N THR A 91 -6.64 -18.13 -0.98
CA THR A 91 -6.80 -17.29 -2.18
C THR A 91 -8.02 -16.36 -2.05
N PRO A 92 -7.98 -15.16 -2.64
CA PRO A 92 -6.86 -14.57 -3.36
C PRO A 92 -5.73 -14.13 -2.42
N VAL A 93 -4.50 -14.21 -2.91
CA VAL A 93 -3.38 -13.43 -2.36
C VAL A 93 -3.28 -12.19 -3.23
N VAL A 94 -3.44 -11.01 -2.64
CA VAL A 94 -3.23 -9.75 -3.35
C VAL A 94 -1.96 -9.09 -2.82
N ARG A 95 -1.05 -8.71 -3.72
CA ARG A 95 0.22 -8.04 -3.40
C ARG A 95 0.25 -6.63 -3.99
N ASN A 96 0.76 -5.68 -3.22
CA ASN A 96 1.12 -4.34 -3.67
C ASN A 96 2.56 -4.04 -3.21
N GLY A 97 3.55 -4.31 -4.07
CA GLY A 97 4.96 -4.20 -3.68
C GLY A 97 5.32 -5.09 -2.48
N LYS A 98 5.67 -4.48 -1.33
CA LYS A 98 5.97 -5.17 -0.06
C LYS A 98 4.72 -5.52 0.76
N GLN A 99 3.59 -4.90 0.47
CA GLN A 99 2.33 -5.16 1.18
C GLN A 99 1.61 -6.36 0.56
N SER A 100 0.89 -7.11 1.37
CA SER A 100 0.05 -8.20 0.89
C SER A 100 -1.15 -8.46 1.80
N THR A 101 -2.16 -9.14 1.25
CA THR A 101 -3.38 -9.57 1.96
C THR A 101 -3.74 -10.99 1.54
N LEU A 102 -4.40 -11.71 2.45
CA LEU A 102 -4.92 -13.05 2.23
C LEU A 102 -6.45 -13.05 2.31
N GLY A 103 -7.10 -13.57 1.27
CA GLY A 103 -8.55 -13.54 1.13
C GLY A 103 -9.05 -12.21 0.56
N TYR A 104 -10.38 -12.04 0.55
CA TYR A 104 -11.00 -10.79 0.09
C TYR A 104 -10.95 -9.73 1.19
N GLN A 105 -10.15 -8.67 0.96
CA GLN A 105 -9.84 -7.63 1.94
C GLN A 105 -10.03 -6.23 1.34
N PRO A 106 -11.24 -5.87 0.88
CA PRO A 106 -11.49 -4.62 0.16
C PRO A 106 -11.18 -3.38 0.98
N ASP A 107 -11.33 -3.42 2.29
CA ASP A 107 -11.07 -2.26 3.15
C ASP A 107 -9.57 -1.94 3.25
N VAL A 108 -8.71 -2.96 3.23
CA VAL A 108 -7.26 -2.77 3.11
C VAL A 108 -6.92 -2.22 1.72
N TRP A 109 -7.52 -2.78 0.67
CA TRP A 109 -7.24 -2.34 -0.69
C TRP A 109 -7.74 -0.93 -0.97
N LYS A 110 -8.85 -0.50 -0.35
CA LYS A 110 -9.31 0.90 -0.43
C LYS A 110 -8.23 1.86 0.10
N LYS A 111 -7.52 1.50 1.18
CA LYS A 111 -6.39 2.29 1.70
C LYS A 111 -5.22 2.33 0.71
N TRP A 112 -4.92 1.22 0.04
CA TRP A 112 -3.90 1.22 -1.03
C TRP A 112 -4.27 2.08 -2.23
N ILE A 113 -5.55 2.38 -2.40
CA ILE A 113 -6.11 3.10 -3.56
C ILE A 113 -6.52 4.52 -3.19
N SER A 114 -6.51 4.91 -1.91
CA SER A 114 -6.92 6.25 -1.51
C SER A 114 -5.97 7.24 -2.17
N MET A 115 -6.48 7.86 -3.22
CA MET A 115 -5.79 8.88 -3.97
C MET A 115 -5.97 10.16 -3.19
N ILE A 116 -4.88 10.65 -2.64
CA ILE A 116 -4.89 11.91 -1.92
C ILE A 116 -4.84 12.99 -2.99
N LYS A 117 -5.87 13.84 -2.97
CA LYS A 117 -6.02 14.91 -3.94
C LYS A 117 -6.18 16.22 -3.22
N PHE A 118 -5.27 17.15 -3.49
CA PHE A 118 -5.33 18.52 -2.98
C PHE A 118 -4.82 19.49 -4.04
N LYS A 119 -5.14 20.75 -3.86
CA LYS A 119 -4.70 21.85 -4.73
C LYS A 119 -3.86 22.83 -3.92
N LEU A 120 -2.75 23.28 -4.51
CA LEU A 120 -1.97 24.39 -3.97
C LEU A 120 -2.03 25.60 -4.91
N LYS A 121 -1.92 26.79 -4.34
CA LYS A 121 -1.79 28.04 -5.08
C LYS A 121 -0.44 28.07 -5.78
N LYS A 122 -0.36 28.81 -6.90
CA LYS A 122 0.88 28.93 -7.67
C LYS A 122 2.06 29.43 -6.81
N GLU A 123 1.80 30.41 -5.95
CA GLU A 123 2.80 31.00 -5.05
C GLU A 123 3.37 29.97 -4.05
N GLN A 124 2.52 29.09 -3.52
CA GLN A 124 2.93 28.00 -2.61
C GLN A 124 3.83 26.98 -3.32
N ILE A 125 3.47 26.60 -4.55
CA ILE A 125 4.26 25.66 -5.37
C ILE A 125 5.62 26.27 -5.72
N GLU A 126 5.65 27.54 -6.11
CA GLU A 126 6.87 28.27 -6.45
C GLU A 126 7.77 28.44 -5.22
N PHE A 127 7.18 28.73 -4.05
CA PHE A 127 7.89 28.74 -2.78
C PHE A 127 8.53 27.39 -2.47
N LEU A 128 7.79 26.27 -2.55
CA LEU A 128 8.36 24.94 -2.30
C LEU A 128 9.52 24.62 -3.25
N LYS A 129 9.39 24.95 -4.54
CA LYS A 129 10.43 24.76 -5.56
C LYS A 129 11.69 25.58 -5.26
N LYS A 130 11.54 26.83 -4.83
CA LYS A 130 12.66 27.76 -4.61
C LYS A 130 13.37 27.53 -3.28
N THR A 131 12.61 27.28 -2.22
CA THR A 131 13.13 27.14 -0.85
C THR A 131 13.77 25.77 -0.63
N TYR A 132 13.25 24.72 -1.29
CA TYR A 132 13.67 23.34 -1.06
C TYR A 132 14.06 22.60 -2.36
N PRO A 133 15.03 23.13 -3.14
CA PRO A 133 15.41 22.54 -4.43
C PRO A 133 16.01 21.13 -4.28
N ASP A 134 16.72 20.87 -3.17
CA ASP A 134 17.45 19.61 -2.95
C ASP A 134 16.74 18.67 -1.94
N ASN A 135 15.59 19.07 -1.39
CA ASN A 135 14.85 18.23 -0.45
C ASN A 135 14.13 17.11 -1.20
N LYS A 136 14.59 15.87 -1.01
CA LYS A 136 14.05 14.68 -1.71
C LYS A 136 12.55 14.46 -1.51
N LEU A 137 12.04 14.70 -0.30
CA LEU A 137 10.62 14.53 0.00
C LEU A 137 9.77 15.56 -0.73
N ILE A 138 10.15 16.84 -0.66
CA ILE A 138 9.43 17.92 -1.34
C ILE A 138 9.49 17.75 -2.85
N GLN A 139 10.66 17.43 -3.41
CA GLN A 139 10.79 17.16 -4.84
C GLN A 139 9.93 15.96 -5.28
N ARG A 140 9.82 14.94 -4.43
CA ARG A 140 8.93 13.81 -4.68
C ARG A 140 7.46 14.24 -4.69
N VAL A 141 7.01 15.05 -3.71
CA VAL A 141 5.63 15.60 -3.70
C VAL A 141 5.35 16.44 -4.93
N LEU A 142 6.26 17.34 -5.29
CA LEU A 142 6.17 18.21 -6.47
C LEU A 142 6.09 17.42 -7.79
N SER A 143 6.62 16.19 -7.84
CA SER A 143 6.51 15.34 -9.03
C SER A 143 5.07 14.85 -9.33
N PHE A 144 4.18 14.92 -8.35
CA PHE A 144 2.76 14.57 -8.49
C PHE A 144 1.89 15.76 -8.93
N GLU A 145 2.46 16.96 -9.04
CA GLU A 145 1.75 18.18 -9.42
C GLU A 145 1.41 18.19 -10.92
N LYS A 146 0.16 18.49 -11.23
CA LYS A 146 -0.36 18.75 -12.58
C LYS A 146 -1.33 19.92 -12.53
N GLU A 147 -0.95 21.04 -13.12
CA GLU A 147 -1.79 22.25 -13.22
C GLU A 147 -2.28 22.77 -11.85
N GLY A 148 -1.43 22.66 -10.83
CA GLY A 148 -1.69 23.04 -9.44
C GLY A 148 -2.43 21.99 -8.61
N ILE A 149 -2.80 20.87 -9.21
CA ILE A 149 -3.47 19.75 -8.55
C ILE A 149 -2.44 18.65 -8.27
N PHE A 150 -2.42 18.17 -7.03
CA PHE A 150 -1.61 17.05 -6.60
C PHE A 150 -2.50 15.82 -6.52
N GLU A 151 -2.13 14.75 -7.23
CA GLU A 151 -2.80 13.45 -7.18
C GLU A 151 -1.78 12.39 -6.77
N MET A 152 -1.82 11.98 -5.51
CA MET A 152 -0.84 11.08 -4.91
C MET A 152 -1.47 9.72 -4.61
N ASP A 153 -0.86 8.65 -5.13
CA ASP A 153 -1.21 7.25 -4.79
C ASP A 153 -0.31 6.66 -3.68
N ASP A 154 0.51 7.51 -3.06
CA ASP A 154 1.46 7.14 -2.00
C ASP A 154 1.13 7.88 -0.70
N GLU A 155 0.34 7.23 0.15
CA GLU A 155 -0.09 7.73 1.46
C GLU A 155 1.10 8.02 2.39
N ASN A 156 2.18 7.21 2.35
CA ASN A 156 3.34 7.44 3.21
C ASN A 156 4.05 8.74 2.83
N THR A 157 4.24 9.00 1.52
CA THR A 157 4.85 10.25 1.08
C THR A 157 4.01 11.47 1.47
N TYR A 158 2.68 11.34 1.47
CA TYR A 158 1.79 12.41 1.96
C TYR A 158 1.93 12.62 3.46
N ILE A 159 1.92 11.55 4.27
CA ILE A 159 2.10 11.63 5.73
C ILE A 159 3.45 12.27 6.05
N ASP A 160 4.53 11.75 5.48
CA ASP A 160 5.89 12.31 5.66
C ASP A 160 5.92 13.80 5.29
N PHE A 161 5.20 14.20 4.24
CA PHE A 161 5.13 15.61 3.82
C PHE A 161 4.35 16.48 4.79
N MET A 162 3.20 16.01 5.30
CA MET A 162 2.44 16.75 6.30
C MET A 162 3.25 16.90 7.60
N ASP A 163 3.87 15.82 8.08
CA ASP A 163 4.74 15.83 9.26
C ASP A 163 5.92 16.81 9.06
N TYR A 164 6.54 16.82 7.88
CA TYR A 164 7.61 17.77 7.55
C TYR A 164 7.13 19.22 7.58
N LEU A 165 5.94 19.52 7.06
CA LEU A 165 5.38 20.87 7.11
C LEU A 165 5.10 21.28 8.57
N ASP A 166 4.58 20.38 9.40
CA ASP A 166 4.33 20.61 10.82
C ASP A 166 5.63 20.91 11.60
N ASP A 167 6.66 20.09 11.40
CA ASP A 167 7.95 20.22 12.09
C ASP A 167 8.68 21.52 11.71
N GLU A 168 8.62 21.93 10.44
CA GLU A 168 9.30 23.13 9.95
C GLU A 168 8.52 24.43 10.22
N SER A 169 7.24 24.33 10.57
CA SER A 169 6.34 25.48 10.80
C SER A 169 6.13 25.81 12.28
N VAL A 170 7.08 25.41 13.16
CA VAL A 170 7.11 25.44 14.65
C VAL A 170 6.65 26.71 15.42
N ALA A 171 6.04 27.71 14.77
CA ALA A 171 5.53 28.93 15.41
C ALA A 171 4.53 28.66 16.56
N TRP A 172 3.84 27.52 16.54
CA TRP A 172 2.89 27.13 17.59
C TRP A 172 3.55 26.47 18.83
N MET A 173 4.85 26.15 18.79
CA MET A 173 5.56 25.48 19.89
C MET A 173 6.20 26.42 20.92
N ASP A 174 6.41 27.69 20.61
CA ASP A 174 7.02 28.68 21.50
C ASP A 174 6.28 30.02 21.41
N GLU A 175 5.71 30.48 22.53
CA GLU A 175 4.97 31.74 22.63
C GLU A 175 5.84 32.97 22.29
N ASN A 176 7.17 32.83 22.29
CA ASN A 176 8.12 33.87 21.93
C ASN A 176 8.72 33.67 20.52
N TYR A 177 8.21 32.71 19.73
CA TYR A 177 8.70 32.48 18.37
C TYR A 177 8.26 33.62 17.45
N ASP A 178 9.23 34.29 16.83
CA ASP A 178 8.97 35.30 15.82
C ASP A 178 8.74 34.62 14.46
N ALA A 179 7.48 34.51 14.06
CA ALA A 179 7.09 33.82 12.84
C ALA A 179 7.74 34.47 11.61
N THR A 180 8.54 33.68 10.89
CA THR A 180 9.17 34.14 9.65
C THR A 180 8.18 34.06 8.48
N PRO A 181 8.39 34.82 7.39
CA PRO A 181 7.61 34.64 6.17
C PRO A 181 7.63 33.19 5.63
N GLN A 182 8.72 32.45 5.89
CA GLN A 182 8.85 31.05 5.50
C GLN A 182 7.90 30.16 6.31
N THR A 183 7.88 30.29 7.64
CA THR A 183 7.02 29.47 8.51
C THR A 183 5.55 29.74 8.25
N ILE A 184 5.16 31.02 8.09
CA ILE A 184 3.78 31.40 7.74
C ILE A 184 3.34 30.76 6.41
N MET A 185 4.23 30.72 5.42
CA MET A 185 3.93 30.09 4.13
C MET A 185 3.75 28.56 4.28
N LEU A 186 4.59 27.90 5.09
CA LEU A 186 4.45 26.46 5.37
C LEU A 186 3.14 26.14 6.10
N GLU A 187 2.76 26.93 7.12
CA GLU A 187 1.47 26.79 7.81
C GLU A 187 0.31 26.94 6.82
N SER A 188 0.35 27.97 5.97
CA SER A 188 -0.69 28.16 4.95
C SER A 188 -0.79 26.97 3.98
N ILE A 189 0.33 26.35 3.60
CA ILE A 189 0.33 25.15 2.75
C ILE A 189 -0.31 23.99 3.50
N ARG A 190 0.14 23.72 4.72
CA ARG A 190 -0.38 22.64 5.56
C ARG A 190 -1.89 22.78 5.76
N ASP A 191 -2.35 23.96 6.16
CA ASP A 191 -3.75 24.22 6.48
C ASP A 191 -4.64 24.11 5.23
N ASP A 192 -4.18 24.62 4.08
CA ASP A 192 -4.89 24.47 2.80
C ASP A 192 -5.03 22.99 2.42
N ILE A 193 -4.00 22.18 2.63
CA ILE A 193 -4.04 20.73 2.36
C ILE A 193 -4.99 20.04 3.34
N PHE A 194 -4.87 20.33 4.63
CA PHE A 194 -5.69 19.73 5.68
C PHE A 194 -7.18 19.96 5.41
N CYS A 195 -7.58 21.19 5.07
CA CYS A 195 -8.96 21.56 4.75
C CYS A 195 -9.53 20.83 3.51
N GLN A 196 -8.68 20.32 2.63
CA GLN A 196 -9.10 19.62 1.40
C GLN A 196 -9.14 18.10 1.57
N THR A 197 -8.46 17.57 2.58
CA THR A 197 -8.20 16.14 2.75
C THR A 197 -8.88 15.52 3.97
N ASN A 198 -9.42 16.34 4.88
CA ASN A 198 -10.22 15.96 6.04
C ASN A 198 -11.59 16.63 6.02
#